data_AF-A0A949NXB8-F1
#
_entry.id   AF-A0A949NXB8-F1
#
_cell.length_a   1.000
_cell.length_b   1.000
_cell.length_c   1.000
_cell.angle_alpha   90.00
_cell.angle_beta   90.00
_cell.angle_gamma   90.00
#
_symmetry.space_group_name_H-M   'P 1'
#
loop_
_entity.id
_entity.type
_entity.pdbx_description
1 polymer ?
#
loop_
_entity_poly.entity_id
_entity_poly.type
_entity_poly.pdbx_seq_one_letter_code
_entity_poly.pdbx_strand_id
1 'polypeptide(L)' 'SGDDDEVFLGRDFAKSRNYSEEVAAQIDREMRSIIDKAYHKAESLLRDNLNKLHDVAKALLEKETLDGKEFERIFLEA' A
#
# COMPACT_ATOMS: atom_id res chain seq x y z
N SER A 1 9.92 -52.09 11.95
CA SER A 1 10.38 -50.79 12.49
C SER A 1 10.07 -49.64 11.53
N GLY A 2 8.86 -49.57 10.96
CA GLY A 2 8.48 -48.55 9.95
C GLY A 2 7.39 -47.58 10.39
N ASP A 3 6.59 -47.93 11.42
CA ASP A 3 5.48 -47.09 11.88
C ASP A 3 5.93 -45.83 12.63
N ASP A 4 7.00 -45.90 13.43
CA ASP A 4 7.43 -44.74 14.23
C ASP A 4 7.98 -43.58 13.37
N ASP A 5 8.60 -43.89 12.22
CA ASP A 5 9.11 -42.86 11.30
C ASP A 5 7.98 -42.16 10.53
N GLU A 6 6.91 -42.87 10.13
CA GLU A 6 5.76 -42.26 9.46
C GLU A 6 4.97 -41.32 10.39
N VAL A 7 4.81 -41.69 11.66
CA VAL A 7 4.13 -40.84 12.66
C VAL A 7 4.94 -39.59 12.97
N PHE A 8 6.27 -39.70 12.99
CA PHE A 8 7.18 -38.57 13.17
C PHE A 8 7.12 -37.60 11.99
N LEU A 9 7.20 -38.12 10.75
CA LEU A 9 7.08 -37.33 9.53
C LEU A 9 5.73 -36.62 9.41
N GLY A 10 4.62 -37.30 9.72
CA GLY A 10 3.28 -36.69 9.69
C GLY A 10 3.13 -35.53 10.68
N ARG A 11 3.71 -35.65 11.87
CA ARG A 11 3.66 -34.61 12.90
C ARG A 11 4.52 -33.40 12.55
N ASP A 12 5.70 -33.61 11.98
CA ASP A 12 6.59 -32.52 11.58
C ASP A 12 6.07 -31.78 10.34
N PHE A 13 5.42 -32.48 9.41
CA PHE A 13 4.76 -31.87 8.25
C PHE A 13 3.56 -31.00 8.65
N ALA A 14 2.75 -31.46 9.62
CA ALA A 14 1.65 -30.66 10.17
C ALA A 14 2.15 -29.39 10.87
N LYS A 15 3.24 -29.48 11.63
CA LYS A 15 3.85 -28.31 12.29
C LYS A 15 4.43 -27.31 11.29
N SER A 16 5.14 -27.77 10.27
CA SER A 16 5.75 -26.88 9.27
C SER A 16 4.68 -26.14 8.45
N ARG A 17 3.58 -26.82 8.12
CA ARG A 17 2.44 -26.22 7.42
C ARG A 17 1.74 -25.16 8.26
N ASN A 18 1.46 -25.44 9.54
CA ASN A 18 0.87 -24.47 10.46
C ASN A 18 1.77 -23.23 10.63
N TYR A 19 3.08 -23.43 10.75
CA TYR A 19 4.05 -22.34 10.80
C TYR A 19 4.05 -21.51 9.51
N SER A 20 4.02 -22.17 8.34
CA SER A 20 3.94 -21.50 7.03
C SER A 20 2.66 -20.64 6.89
N GLU A 21 1.52 -21.18 7.33
CA GLU A 21 0.23 -20.45 7.32
C GLU A 21 0.24 -19.25 8.29
N GLU A 22 0.81 -19.41 9.49
CA GLU A 22 0.94 -18.31 10.45
C GLU A 22 1.87 -17.21 9.93
N VAL A 23 3.03 -17.59 9.36
CA VAL A 23 3.99 -16.65 8.77
C VAL A 23 3.38 -15.93 7.57
N ALA A 24 2.66 -16.63 6.69
CA ALA A 24 1.96 -16.01 5.57
C ALA A 24 0.90 -15.00 6.05
N ALA A 25 0.12 -15.36 7.08
CA ALA A 25 -0.86 -14.45 7.66
C ALA A 25 -0.21 -13.22 8.31
N GLN A 26 0.97 -13.36 8.91
CA GLN A 26 1.74 -12.22 9.42
C GLN A 26 2.20 -11.29 8.28
N ILE A 27 2.73 -11.85 7.19
CA ILE A 27 3.16 -11.09 6.00
C ILE A 27 2.00 -10.30 5.41
N ASP A 28 0.84 -10.93 5.21
CA ASP A 28 -0.33 -10.27 4.64
C ASP A 28 -0.84 -9.11 5.51
N ARG A 29 -0.78 -9.27 6.84
CA ARG A 29 -1.11 -8.19 7.78
C ARG A 29 -0.16 -7.00 7.67
N GLU A 30 1.15 -7.26 7.59
CA GLU A 30 2.14 -6.20 7.44
C GLU A 30 2.02 -5.49 6.09
N MET A 31 1.81 -6.23 5.00
CA MET A 31 1.56 -5.63 3.69
C MET A 31 0.34 -4.71 3.70
N ARG A 32 -0.76 -5.15 4.30
CA ARG A 32 -1.97 -4.32 4.43
C ARG A 32 -1.70 -3.06 5.25
N SER A 33 -1.01 -3.20 6.39
CA SER A 33 -0.60 -2.07 7.24
C SER A 33 0.24 -1.05 6.47
N ILE A 34 1.17 -1.50 5.61
CA ILE A 34 2.00 -0.60 4.78
C ILE A 34 1.14 0.15 3.77
N ILE A 35 0.25 -0.56 3.07
CA ILE A 35 -0.65 0.04 2.07
C ILE A 35 -1.57 1.06 2.71
N ASP A 36 -2.20 0.72 3.84
CA ASP A 36 -3.13 1.61 4.55
C ASP A 36 -2.41 2.88 5.03
N LYS A 37 -1.18 2.74 5.58
CA LYS A 37 -0.35 3.89 5.97
C LYS A 37 0.00 4.78 4.78
N ALA A 38 0.38 4.19 3.65
CA ALA A 38 0.70 4.94 2.43
C ALA A 38 -0.53 5.68 1.90
N TYR A 39 -1.69 5.03 1.91
CA TYR A 39 -2.96 5.62 1.51
C TYR A 39 -3.33 6.81 2.39
N HIS A 40 -3.34 6.62 3.72
CA HIS A 40 -3.66 7.71 4.65
C HIS A 40 -2.67 8.86 4.57
N LYS A 41 -1.38 8.57 4.33
CA LYS A 41 -0.39 9.62 4.09
C LYS A 41 -0.69 10.39 2.81
N ALA A 42 -1.01 9.72 1.71
CA ALA A 42 -1.38 10.37 0.46
C ALA A 42 -2.65 11.22 0.63
N GLU A 43 -3.68 10.67 1.28
CA GLU A 43 -4.92 11.39 1.57
C GLU A 43 -4.67 12.64 2.43
N SER A 44 -3.86 12.52 3.48
CA SER A 44 -3.51 13.65 4.35
C SER A 44 -2.76 14.72 3.56
N LEU A 45 -1.76 14.34 2.76
CA LEU A 45 -1.03 15.28 1.90
C LEU A 45 -1.94 16.02 0.93
N LEU A 46 -2.91 15.32 0.32
CA LEU A 46 -3.89 15.94 -0.58
C LEU A 46 -4.84 16.88 0.18
N ARG A 47 -5.31 16.47 1.37
CA ARG A 47 -6.18 17.29 2.22
C ARG A 47 -5.49 18.56 2.72
N ASP A 48 -4.24 18.44 3.16
CA ASP A 48 -3.44 19.57 3.66
C ASP A 48 -3.13 20.57 2.53
N ASN A 49 -3.13 20.13 1.28
CA ASN A 49 -2.87 20.94 0.09
C ASN A 49 -4.11 21.13 -0.79
N LEU A 50 -5.31 21.08 -0.20
CA LEU A 50 -6.58 21.12 -0.95
C LEU A 50 -6.69 22.36 -1.86
N ASN A 51 -6.20 23.50 -1.40
CA ASN A 51 -6.21 24.76 -2.17
C ASN A 51 -5.43 24.61 -3.48
N LYS A 52 -4.20 24.08 -3.39
CA LYS A 52 -3.35 23.80 -4.56
C LYS A 52 -4.02 22.83 -5.53
N LEU A 53 -4.69 21.80 -4.98
CA LEU A 53 -5.45 20.84 -5.79
C LEU A 53 -6.59 21.53 -6.55
N HIS A 54 -7.33 22.42 -5.89
CA HIS A 54 -8.42 23.18 -6.51
C HIS A 54 -7.92 24.14 -7.57
N ASP A 55 -6.78 24.79 -7.37
CA ASP A 55 -6.26 25.76 -8.34
C ASP A 55 -5.71 25.06 -9.59
N VAL A 56 -5.02 23.93 -9.43
CA VAL A 56 -4.66 23.06 -10.57
C VAL A 56 -5.92 22.57 -11.30
N ALA A 57 -6.95 22.14 -10.56
CA ALA A 57 -8.19 21.66 -11.17
C ALA A 57 -8.93 22.75 -11.97
N LYS A 58 -8.99 23.99 -11.44
CA LYS A 58 -9.55 25.14 -12.18
C LYS A 58 -8.76 25.41 -13.46
N ALA A 59 -7.43 25.41 -13.39
CA ALA A 59 -6.60 25.63 -14.55
C ALA A 59 -6.78 24.52 -15.62
N LEU A 60 -6.97 23.27 -15.19
CA LEU A 60 -7.30 22.17 -16.10
C LEU A 60 -8.68 22.31 -16.73
N LEU A 61 -9.68 22.85 -16.01
CA LEU A 61 -10.99 23.14 -16.58
C LEU A 61 -10.93 24.22 -17.67
N GLU A 62 -10.02 25.18 -17.54
CA GLU A 62 -9.86 26.26 -18.54
C GLU A 62 -9.02 25.84 -19.75
N LYS A 63 -7.97 25.04 -19.54
CA LYS A 63 -6.98 24.71 -20.59
C LYS A 63 -7.07 23.29 -21.15
N GLU A 64 -7.89 22.42 -20.55
CA GLU A 64 -8.03 20.98 -20.83
C GLU A 64 -6.75 20.14 -20.61
N THR A 65 -5.56 20.74 -20.70
CA THR A 65 -4.26 20.12 -20.43
C THR A 65 -3.29 21.18 -19.92
N LEU A 66 -2.42 20.80 -19.00
CA LEU A 66 -1.31 21.63 -18.51
C LEU A 66 0.00 20.95 -18.84
N ASP A 67 0.98 21.72 -19.33
CA ASP A 67 2.35 21.24 -19.38
C ASP A 67 3.01 21.28 -17.98
N GLY A 68 4.16 20.64 -17.83
CA GLY A 68 4.85 20.54 -16.54
C GLY A 68 5.25 21.90 -15.94
N LYS A 69 5.63 22.88 -16.77
CA LYS A 69 6.01 24.22 -16.31
C LYS A 69 4.79 25.02 -15.88
N GLU A 70 3.68 24.87 -16.60
CA GLU A 70 2.41 25.49 -16.24
C GLU A 70 1.88 24.95 -14.92
N PHE A 71 1.92 23.62 -14.74
CA PHE A 71 1.56 22.98 -13.48
C PHE A 71 2.43 23.48 -12.32
N GLU A 72 3.76 23.44 -12.47
CA GLU A 72 4.68 23.87 -11.41
C GLU A 72 4.42 25.30 -10.95
N ARG A 73 4.19 26.21 -11.91
CA ARG A 73 3.86 27.60 -11.60
C ARG A 73 2.58 27.70 -10.75
N ILE A 74 1.50 27.04 -11.16
CA ILE A 74 0.22 27.05 -10.41
C ILE A 74 0.40 26.41 -9.03
N PHE A 75 1.17 25.33 -8.96
CA PHE A 75 1.39 24.58 -7.72
C PHE A 75 2.28 25.31 -6.70
N LEU A 76 3.18 26.18 -7.16
CA LEU A 76 4.13 26.94 -6.33
C LEU A 76 3.64 28.35 -5.95
N GLU A 77 2.76 28.95 -6.75
CA GLU A 77 2.22 30.29 -6.50
C GLU A 77 1.02 30.29 -5.54
N ALA A 78 0.39 29.13 -5.30
CA ALA A 78 -0.72 28.92 -4.37
C ALA A 78 -0.26 28.54 -2.95
#